data_AF-A0A482WWV3-F1
#
_entry.id   AF-A0A482WWV3-F1
#
_cell.length_a   1.000
_cell.length_b   1.000
_cell.length_c   1.000
_cell.angle_alpha   90.00
_cell.angle_beta   90.00
_cell.angle_gamma   90.00
#
_symmetry.space_group_name_H-M   'P 1'
#
loop_
_entity.id
_entity.type
_entity.pdbx_description
1 polymer ?
#
loop_
_entity_poly.entity_id
_entity_poly.type
_entity_poly.pdbx_seq_one_letter_code
_entity_poly.pdbx_strand_id
1 'polypeptide(L)'
;MATGDWIVVGISGVTCGGKTMLSKALHDKYAGLSRIVMQDNYFLPESSDRHVRVEGMQHFNWDCMGALDMERMRCDVADLIYEATNK
;
A
#
# COMPACT_ATOMS: atom_id res chain seq x y z
N MET A 1 22.28 8.68 10.38
CA MET A 1 22.53 7.32 9.85
C MET A 1 22.17 7.39 8.37
N ALA A 2 23.15 7.24 7.47
CA ALA A 2 22.88 7.24 6.04
C ALA A 2 22.28 5.88 5.69
N THR A 3 20.97 5.84 5.45
CA THR A 3 20.29 4.72 4.81
C THR A 3 20.86 4.57 3.41
N GLY A 4 21.12 3.36 2.93
CA GLY A 4 21.38 3.17 1.49
C GLY A 4 20.23 3.79 0.69
N ASP A 5 20.53 4.44 -0.44
CA ASP A 5 19.55 5.28 -1.14
C ASP A 5 18.46 4.43 -1.81
N TRP A 6 17.41 4.11 -1.05
CA TRP A 6 16.17 3.53 -1.56
C TRP A 6 15.44 4.57 -2.41
N ILE A 7 15.07 4.18 -3.64
CA ILE A 7 14.14 4.94 -4.46
C ILE A 7 12.73 4.40 -4.20
N VAL A 8 11.90 5.20 -3.54
CA VAL A 8 10.49 4.87 -3.30
C VAL A 8 9.64 5.47 -4.42
N VAL A 9 8.91 4.60 -5.12
CA VAL A 9 8.02 5.00 -6.22
C VAL A 9 6.57 4.73 -5.82
N GLY A 10 5.79 5.80 -5.65
CA GLY A 10 4.35 5.71 -5.43
C GLY A 10 3.59 5.60 -6.75
N ILE A 11 2.79 4.54 -6.92
CA ILE A 11 1.91 4.36 -8.09
C ILE A 11 0.46 4.47 -7.63
N SER A 12 -0.16 5.61 -7.90
CA SER A 12 -1.56 5.90 -7.58
C SER A 12 -2.38 6.14 -8.86
N GLY A 13 -3.69 6.35 -8.70
CA GLY A 13 -4.63 6.54 -9.80
C GLY A 13 -6.00 5.93 -9.52
N VAL A 14 -6.92 6.10 -10.47
CA VAL A 14 -8.31 5.63 -10.35
C VAL A 14 -8.43 4.12 -10.20
N THR A 15 -9.53 3.66 -9.62
CA THR A 15 -9.87 2.23 -9.50
C THR A 15 -9.88 1.56 -10.87
N CYS A 16 -9.33 0.33 -10.94
CA CYS A 16 -9.13 -0.42 -12.18
C CYS A 16 -8.28 0.27 -13.27
N GLY A 17 -7.57 1.37 -12.96
CA GLY A 17 -6.72 2.10 -13.91
C GLY A 17 -5.38 1.42 -14.26
N GLY A 18 -5.22 0.12 -13.97
CA GLY A 18 -4.00 -0.63 -14.32
C GLY A 18 -2.83 -0.53 -13.34
N LYS A 19 -3.02 0.09 -12.15
CA LYS A 19 -1.97 0.27 -11.12
C LYS A 19 -1.23 -1.03 -10.79
N THR A 20 -1.99 -2.07 -10.45
CA THR A 20 -1.45 -3.39 -10.05
C THR A 20 -0.69 -4.07 -11.18
N MET A 21 -1.12 -3.87 -12.43
CA MET A 21 -0.42 -4.42 -13.60
C MET A 21 0.91 -3.69 -13.82
N LEU A 22 0.89 -2.35 -13.78
CA LEU A 22 2.09 -1.54 -13.95
C LEU A 22 3.12 -1.82 -12.84
N SER A 23 2.69 -1.91 -11.59
CA SER A 23 3.58 -2.19 -10.46
C SER A 23 4.22 -3.58 -10.56
N LYS A 24 3.46 -4.60 -10.99
CA LYS A 24 4.00 -5.95 -11.24
C LYS A 24 4.99 -5.96 -12.40
N ALA A 25 4.66 -5.33 -13.53
CA ALA A 25 5.55 -5.24 -14.68
C ALA A 25 6.89 -4.54 -14.34
N LEU A 26 6.84 -3.47 -13.54
CA LEU A 26 8.05 -2.81 -13.03
C LEU A 26 8.83 -3.74 -12.09
N HIS A 27 8.15 -4.42 -11.16
CA HIS A 27 8.79 -5.36 -10.24
C HIS A 27 9.50 -6.50 -11.00
N ASP A 28 8.83 -7.11 -11.98
CA ASP A 28 9.37 -8.18 -12.82
C ASP A 28 10.57 -7.69 -13.63
N LYS A 29 10.51 -6.46 -14.17
CA LYS A 29 11.63 -5.84 -14.90
C LYS A 29 12.86 -5.63 -14.02
N TYR A 30 12.68 -5.38 -12.73
CA TYR A 30 13.74 -5.20 -11.74
C TYR A 30 13.75 -6.35 -10.72
N ALA A 31 13.51 -7.57 -11.19
CA ALA A 31 13.44 -8.75 -10.34
C ALA A 31 14.73 -8.93 -9.51
N GLY A 32 14.57 -9.28 -8.24
CA GLY A 32 15.66 -9.41 -7.27
C GLY A 32 16.12 -8.08 -6.65
N LEU A 33 15.91 -6.95 -7.33
CA LEU A 33 16.34 -5.62 -6.87
C LEU A 33 15.22 -4.75 -6.30
N SER A 34 13.95 -5.10 -6.56
CA SER A 34 12.79 -4.31 -6.13
C SER A 34 11.93 -5.05 -5.11
N ARG A 35 11.08 -4.28 -4.42
CA ARG A 35 10.04 -4.76 -3.51
C ARG A 35 8.73 -4.08 -3.88
N ILE A 36 7.61 -4.77 -3.66
CA ILE A 36 6.27 -4.26 -3.98
C ILE A 36 5.41 -4.27 -2.72
N VAL A 37 4.74 -3.15 -2.44
CA VAL A 37 3.73 -3.00 -1.39
C VAL A 37 2.43 -2.58 -2.09
N MET A 38 1.34 -3.31 -1.85
CA MET A 38 0.04 -3.04 -2.47
C MET A 38 -0.92 -2.54 -1.40
N GLN A 39 -1.45 -1.32 -1.56
CA GLN A 39 -2.37 -0.70 -0.59
C GLN A 39 -3.62 -1.55 -0.34
N ASP A 40 -4.12 -2.26 -1.35
CA ASP A 40 -5.28 -3.15 -1.24
C ASP A 40 -5.07 -4.29 -0.22
N ASN A 41 -3.83 -4.64 0.12
CA ASN A 41 -3.54 -5.64 1.16
C ASN A 41 -3.80 -5.13 2.58
N TYR A 42 -4.10 -3.84 2.73
CA TYR A 42 -4.29 -3.17 4.01
C TYR A 42 -5.75 -2.80 4.28
N PHE A 43 -6.71 -3.30 3.50
CA PHE A 43 -8.12 -3.13 3.84
C PHE A 43 -8.45 -3.76 5.20
N LEU A 44 -9.16 -3.00 6.02
CA LEU A 44 -9.66 -3.47 7.31
C LEU A 44 -10.81 -4.45 7.08
N PRO A 45 -10.97 -5.46 7.97
CA PRO A 45 -12.12 -6.36 7.92
C PRO A 45 -13.43 -5.58 8.08
N GLU A 46 -14.53 -6.09 7.53
CA GLU A 46 -15.87 -5.47 7.63
C GLU A 46 -16.33 -5.21 9.07
N SER A 47 -15.81 -5.97 10.03
CA SER A 47 -16.09 -5.81 11.46
C SER A 47 -15.39 -4.63 12.13
N SER A 48 -14.50 -3.91 11.42
CA SER A 48 -13.77 -2.78 12.01
C SER A 48 -14.70 -1.60 12.30
N ASP A 49 -14.54 -1.01 13.48
CA ASP A 49 -15.21 0.21 13.94
C ASP A 49 -14.73 1.48 13.24
N ARG A 50 -13.61 1.42 12.52
CA ARG A 50 -13.03 2.52 11.75
C ARG A 50 -13.78 2.80 10.44
N HIS A 51 -14.67 1.90 10.02
CA HIS A 51 -15.44 2.06 8.80
C HIS A 51 -16.41 3.23 8.88
N VAL A 52 -16.36 4.10 7.89
CA VAL A 52 -17.31 5.20 7.70
C VAL A 52 -18.35 4.75 6.68
N ARG A 53 -19.64 4.99 6.93
CA ARG A 53 -20.71 4.73 5.96
C ARG A 53 -20.79 5.87 4.94
N VAL A 54 -21.14 5.55 3.71
CA VAL A 54 -21.44 6.58 2.70
C VAL A 54 -22.75 7.28 3.07
N GLU A 55 -22.77 8.61 3.01
CA GLU A 55 -23.96 9.39 3.33
C GLU A 55 -25.14 8.97 2.43
N GLY A 56 -26.29 8.67 3.05
CA GLY A 56 -27.49 8.23 2.33
C GLY A 56 -27.47 6.77 1.85
N MET A 57 -26.44 5.98 2.18
CA MET A 57 -26.32 4.58 1.75
C MET A 57 -26.08 3.63 2.94
N GLN A 58 -26.42 2.35 2.74
CA GLN A 58 -26.31 1.30 3.77
C GLN A 58 -25.00 0.50 3.70
N HIS A 59 -24.01 0.95 2.91
CA HIS A 59 -22.70 0.29 2.80
C HIS A 59 -21.56 1.18 3.32
N PHE A 60 -20.41 0.54 3.56
CA PHE A 60 -19.18 1.22 3.95
C PHE A 60 -18.57 2.01 2.79
N ASN A 61 -17.87 3.08 3.14
CA ASN A 61 -17.04 3.86 2.24
C ASN A 61 -15.64 3.25 2.19
N TRP A 62 -15.42 2.34 1.25
CA TRP A 62 -14.14 1.69 1.03
C TRP A 62 -13.08 2.61 0.42
N ASP A 63 -13.49 3.73 -0.19
CA ASP A 63 -12.59 4.67 -0.85
C ASP A 63 -11.99 5.71 0.11
N CYS A 64 -12.22 5.57 1.42
CA CYS A 64 -11.68 6.48 2.43
C CYS A 64 -10.51 5.86 3.21
N MET A 65 -9.64 6.72 3.75
CA MET A 65 -8.49 6.31 4.57
C MET A 65 -8.89 5.52 5.82
N GLY A 66 -10.12 5.69 6.31
CA GLY A 66 -10.66 4.95 7.46
C GLY A 66 -10.83 3.45 7.19
N ALA A 67 -11.02 3.05 5.93
CA ALA A 67 -11.19 1.65 5.53
C ALA A 67 -9.86 0.87 5.45
N LEU A 68 -8.71 1.54 5.62
CA LEU A 68 -7.38 0.99 5.42
C LEU A 68 -6.53 1.09 6.70
N ASP A 69 -5.74 0.06 6.98
CA ASP A 69 -4.71 0.07 8.02
C ASP A 69 -3.41 0.74 7.51
N MET A 70 -3.49 2.06 7.36
CA MET A 70 -2.38 2.86 6.84
C MET A 70 -1.16 2.90 7.78
N GLU A 71 -1.38 2.68 9.08
CA GLU A 71 -0.28 2.61 10.04
C GLU A 71 0.51 1.32 9.87
N ARG A 72 -0.18 0.19 9.71
CA ARG A 72 0.48 -1.07 9.35
C ARG A 72 1.23 -0.95 8.02
N MET A 73 0.63 -0.33 6.99
CA MET A 73 1.30 -0.11 5.71
C MET A 73 2.59 0.72 5.87
N ARG A 74 2.55 1.77 6.70
CA ARG A 74 3.71 2.63 6.98
C ARG A 74 4.82 1.85 7.68
N CYS A 75 4.47 1.03 8.67
CA CYS A 75 5.44 0.18 9.38
C CYS A 75 6.08 -0.84 8.44
N ASP A 76 5.29 -1.57 7.65
CA ASP A 76 5.80 -2.56 6.69
C ASP A 76 6.78 -1.93 5.68
N VAL A 77 6.48 -0.71 5.18
CA VAL A 77 7.40 0.03 4.30
C VAL A 77 8.70 0.41 5.02
N ALA A 78 8.61 0.89 6.26
CA ALA A 78 9.78 1.25 7.06
C ALA A 78 10.66 0.03 7.35
N ASP A 79 10.04 -1.10 7.70
CA ASP A 79 10.73 -2.36 7.98
C ASP A 79 11.45 -2.88 6.72
N LEU A 80 10.81 -2.83 5.54
CA LEU A 80 11.45 -3.22 4.28
C LEU A 80 12.70 -2.40 3.97
N ILE A 81 12.63 -1.09 4.18
CA ILE A 81 13.76 -0.17 3.95
C ILE A 81 14.87 -0.44 4.97
N TYR A 82 14.51 -0.66 6.23
CA TYR A 82 15.46 -0.92 7.31
C TYR A 82 16.17 -2.28 7.14
N GLU A 83 15.43 -3.36 6.92
CA GLU A 83 15.98 -4.71 6.75
C GLU A 83 16.99 -4.79 5.61
N ALA A 84 16.69 -4.12 4.50
CA ALA A 84 17.56 -4.16 3.35
C ALA A 84 18.78 -3.25 3.46
N THR A 85 18.76 -2.26 4.35
CA THR A 85 19.93 -1.43 4.66
C THR A 85 20.89 -2.13 5.62
N ASN A 86 20.41 -3.08 6.42
CA ASN A 86 21.18 -3.79 7.45
C ASN A 86 21.53 -5.25 7.08
N LYS A 87 21.44 -5.61 5.80
CA LYS A 87 21.99 -6.85 5.23
C LYS A 87 23.38 -6.60 4.67
#